data_AF-A0A0L6Z7Q0-F1
#
_entry.id   AF-A0A0L6Z7Q0-F1
#
_cell.length_a   1.000
_cell.length_b   1.000
_cell.length_c   1.000
_cell.angle_alpha   90.00
_cell.angle_beta   90.00
_cell.angle_gamma   90.00
#
_symmetry.space_group_name_H-M   'P 1'
#
loop_
_entity.id
_entity.type
_entity.pdbx_description
1 polymer ?
#
loop_
_entity_poly.entity_id
_entity_poly.type
_entity_poly.pdbx_seq_one_letter_code
_entity_poly.pdbx_strand_id
1 'polypeptide(L)'
;MDIDIVKLEQFRDLKISREELYQSMHKDVAKISIETPVKVCSEHVIGLLEGYKNGLRTKDTILEWVNTIWFSGWFEYCDEQCDSIASVMNCLEEIDEEGKELNLEKVEIYLNALKHNLEVD
;
A
#
# COMPACT_ATOMS: atom_id res chain seq x y z
N MET A 1 5.30 -9.30 22.33
CA MET A 1 6.54 -8.84 21.66
C MET A 1 6.01 -8.10 20.49
N ASP A 2 5.97 -6.79 20.66
CA ASP A 2 5.00 -5.97 19.97
C ASP A 2 5.69 -5.39 18.75
N ILE A 3 5.00 -5.43 17.60
CA ILE A 3 5.49 -4.76 16.41
C ILE A 3 5.60 -3.27 16.74
N ASP A 4 6.66 -2.64 16.24
CA ASP A 4 6.77 -1.19 16.34
C ASP A 4 5.75 -0.56 15.37
N ILE A 5 4.59 -0.15 15.90
CA ILE A 5 3.53 0.52 15.13
C ILE A 5 4.10 1.72 14.37
N VAL A 6 5.07 2.44 14.96
CA VAL A 6 5.72 3.58 14.31
C VAL A 6 6.46 3.15 13.05
N LYS A 7 7.04 1.94 13.02
CA LYS A 7 7.69 1.39 11.82
C LYS A 7 6.69 1.02 10.74
N LEU A 8 5.55 0.45 11.10
CA LEU A 8 4.46 0.20 10.16
C LEU A 8 3.91 1.50 9.56
N GLU A 9 3.71 2.53 10.37
CA GLU A 9 3.30 3.86 9.89
C GLU A 9 4.37 4.49 9.00
N GLN A 10 5.65 4.38 9.35
CA GLN A 10 6.76 4.85 8.51
C GLN A 10 6.77 4.14 7.15
N PHE A 11 6.51 2.84 7.12
CA PHE A 11 6.43 2.08 5.88
C PHE A 11 5.22 2.50 5.03
N ARG A 12 4.03 2.58 5.65
CA ARG A 12 2.81 3.10 5.00
C ARG A 12 3.05 4.46 4.36
N ASP A 13 3.70 5.36 5.10
CA ASP A 13 4.01 6.72 4.66
C ASP A 13 5.23 6.80 3.70
N LEU A 14 5.78 5.66 3.28
CA LEU A 14 6.93 5.56 2.35
C LEU A 14 8.19 6.28 2.87
N LYS A 15 8.35 6.33 4.19
CA LYS A 15 9.51 6.92 4.90
C LYS A 15 10.65 5.92 5.08
N ILE A 16 10.35 4.63 5.08
CA ILE A 16 11.33 3.53 5.16
C ILE A 16 11.02 2.49 4.08
N SER A 17 12.04 1.73 3.67
CA SER A 17 11.88 0.60 2.74
C SER A 17 11.29 -0.62 3.44
N ARG A 18 10.89 -1.62 2.64
CA ARG A 18 10.49 -2.93 3.16
C ARG A 18 11.65 -3.59 3.91
N GLU A 19 12.87 -3.52 3.39
CA GLU A 19 14.05 -4.08 4.06
C GLU A 19 14.26 -3.46 5.44
N GLU A 20 14.14 -2.13 5.56
CA GLU A 20 14.24 -1.43 6.84
C GLU A 20 13.12 -1.84 7.81
N LEU A 21 11.90 -2.01 7.30
CA LEU A 21 10.77 -2.51 8.09
C LEU A 21 11.08 -3.91 8.65
N TYR A 22 11.46 -4.86 7.80
CA TYR A 22 11.73 -6.24 8.23
C TYR A 22 12.98 -6.37 9.10
N GLN A 23 14.01 -5.53 8.90
CA GLN A 23 15.17 -5.47 9.79
C GLN A 23 14.83 -4.94 11.18
N SER A 24 13.84 -4.05 11.28
CA SER A 24 13.35 -3.57 12.58
C SER A 24 12.53 -4.62 13.34
N MET A 25 12.07 -5.67 12.64
CA MET A 25 11.29 -6.76 13.23
C MET A 25 12.20 -7.91 13.68
N HIS A 26 11.81 -8.59 14.76
CA HIS A 26 12.52 -9.78 15.24
C HIS A 26 12.43 -10.95 14.24
N LYS A 27 13.33 -11.94 14.38
CA LYS A 27 13.56 -13.06 13.43
C LYS A 27 12.33 -13.93 13.06
N ASP A 28 11.19 -13.75 13.74
CA ASP A 28 9.96 -14.52 13.54
C ASP A 28 8.80 -13.63 13.04
N VAL A 29 9.04 -12.85 11.99
CA VAL A 29 8.06 -11.92 11.38
C VAL A 29 6.71 -12.60 11.08
N ALA A 30 6.74 -13.86 10.62
CA ALA A 30 5.55 -14.65 10.30
C ALA A 30 4.66 -14.99 11.53
N LYS A 31 5.15 -14.77 12.75
CA LYS A 31 4.40 -15.02 14.00
C LYS A 31 3.87 -13.73 14.63
N ILE A 32 4.10 -12.58 14.01
CA ILE A 32 3.68 -11.31 14.59
C ILE A 32 2.24 -11.03 14.18
N SER A 33 1.34 -11.17 15.15
CA SER A 33 -0.02 -10.63 15.09
C SER A 33 -0.05 -9.27 15.77
N ILE A 34 -0.79 -8.32 15.21
CA ILE A 34 -1.05 -7.03 15.86
C ILE A 34 -2.52 -6.97 16.26
N GLU A 35 -2.79 -6.45 17.46
CA GLU A 35 -4.15 -6.31 17.98
C GLU A 35 -4.93 -5.19 17.26
N THR A 36 -4.22 -4.17 16.76
CA THR A 36 -4.82 -3.03 16.07
C THR A 36 -4.03 -2.76 14.79
N PRO A 37 -4.60 -3.09 13.62
CA PRO A 37 -3.95 -2.83 12.34
C PRO A 37 -3.73 -1.35 12.06
N VAL A 38 -2.64 -1.05 11.36
CA VAL A 38 -2.35 0.32 10.94
C VAL A 38 -3.28 0.70 9.80
N LYS A 39 -4.01 1.80 10.00
CA LYS A 39 -4.96 2.31 9.01
C LYS A 39 -4.27 2.81 7.75
N VAL A 40 -4.78 2.36 6.59
CA VAL A 40 -4.45 2.85 5.26
C VAL A 40 -5.67 3.56 4.69
N CYS A 41 -5.63 4.88 4.65
CA CYS A 41 -6.64 5.73 4.02
C CYS A 41 -6.22 6.15 2.60
N SER A 42 -7.14 6.72 1.81
CA SER A 42 -6.90 7.07 0.40
C SER A 42 -5.71 8.00 0.20
N GLU A 43 -5.43 8.92 1.13
CA GLU A 43 -4.28 9.82 1.02
C GLU A 43 -2.93 9.07 0.94
N HIS A 44 -2.83 7.89 1.53
CA HIS A 44 -1.61 7.08 1.48
C HIS A 44 -1.44 6.47 0.08
N VAL A 45 -2.52 5.93 -0.50
CA VAL A 45 -2.51 5.35 -1.85
C VAL A 45 -2.33 6.45 -2.90
N ILE A 46 -2.96 7.61 -2.71
CA ILE A 46 -2.75 8.80 -3.54
C ILE A 46 -1.28 9.22 -3.48
N GLY A 47 -0.68 9.31 -2.29
CA GLY A 47 0.74 9.66 -2.14
C GLY A 47 1.68 8.69 -2.85
N LEU A 48 1.38 7.39 -2.81
CA LEU A 48 2.10 6.35 -3.54
C LEU A 48 2.03 6.58 -5.07
N LEU A 49 0.82 6.75 -5.59
CA LEU A 49 0.55 6.91 -7.02
C LEU A 49 1.08 8.23 -7.58
N GLU A 50 0.93 9.34 -6.84
CA GLU A 50 1.51 10.63 -7.21
C GLU A 50 3.05 10.58 -7.19
N GLY A 51 3.64 9.84 -6.25
CA GLY A 51 5.08 9.60 -6.23
C GLY A 51 5.57 8.89 -7.50
N TYR A 52 4.86 7.86 -7.95
CA TYR A 52 5.18 7.17 -9.21
C TYR A 52 4.96 8.06 -10.44
N LYS A 53 3.82 8.75 -10.51
CA LYS A 53 3.51 9.70 -11.59
C LYS A 53 4.59 10.77 -11.77
N ASN A 54 5.17 11.24 -10.67
CA ASN A 54 6.22 12.27 -10.66
C ASN A 54 7.65 11.70 -10.81
N GLY A 55 7.81 10.40 -11.03
CA GLY A 55 9.12 9.75 -11.17
C GLY A 55 9.92 9.63 -9.85
N LEU A 56 9.28 9.85 -8.70
CA LEU A 56 9.89 9.70 -7.38
C LEU A 56 9.90 8.23 -6.90
N ARG A 57 9.08 7.38 -7.53
CA ARG A 57 8.91 5.96 -7.19
C ARG A 57 8.93 5.12 -8.46
N THR A 58 9.44 3.90 -8.35
CA THR A 58 9.41 2.92 -9.44
C THR A 58 8.15 2.05 -9.34
N LYS A 59 7.85 1.30 -10.42
CA LYS A 59 6.80 0.27 -10.40
C LYS A 59 7.07 -0.74 -9.28
N ASP A 60 8.31 -1.21 -9.15
CA ASP A 60 8.70 -2.17 -8.13
C ASP A 60 8.39 -1.67 -6.71
N THR A 61 8.66 -0.39 -6.42
CA THR A 61 8.29 0.21 -5.11
C THR A 61 6.79 0.17 -4.85
N ILE A 62 5.95 0.38 -5.86
CA ILE A 62 4.49 0.25 -5.72
C ILE A 62 4.12 -1.19 -5.37
N LEU A 63 4.62 -2.16 -6.13
CA LEU A 63 4.23 -3.57 -5.97
C LEU A 63 4.70 -4.12 -4.63
N GLU A 64 5.91 -3.77 -4.19
CA GLU A 64 6.40 -4.15 -2.86
C GLU A 64 5.53 -3.57 -1.72
N TRP A 65 5.09 -2.32 -1.88
CA TRP A 65 4.19 -1.68 -0.92
C TRP A 65 2.83 -2.38 -0.89
N VAL A 66 2.20 -2.57 -2.05
CA VAL A 66 0.89 -3.21 -2.20
C VAL A 66 0.89 -4.61 -1.60
N ASN A 67 1.87 -5.44 -1.96
CA ASN A 67 2.03 -6.78 -1.41
C ASN A 67 2.15 -6.79 0.12
N THR A 68 2.95 -5.87 0.66
CA THR A 68 3.18 -5.81 2.11
C THR A 68 1.90 -5.38 2.84
N ILE A 69 1.18 -4.39 2.33
CA ILE A 69 -0.10 -3.95 2.91
C ILE A 69 -1.14 -5.08 2.86
N TRP A 70 -1.23 -5.78 1.73
CA TRP A 70 -2.26 -6.78 1.48
C TRP A 70 -2.03 -8.10 2.24
N PHE A 71 -0.81 -8.63 2.24
CA PHE A 71 -0.54 -9.99 2.74
C PHE A 71 -0.06 -10.07 4.18
N SER A 72 0.37 -8.96 4.79
CA SER A 72 0.97 -9.01 6.13
C SER A 72 -0.04 -9.17 7.27
N GLY A 73 -1.30 -8.78 7.04
CA GLY A 73 -2.29 -8.64 8.12
C GLY A 73 -1.94 -7.52 9.12
N TRP A 74 -0.98 -6.64 8.78
CA TRP A 74 -0.58 -5.54 9.65
C TRP A 74 -1.31 -4.23 9.38
N PHE A 75 -2.15 -4.22 8.35
CA PHE A 75 -2.82 -3.03 7.85
C PHE A 75 -4.29 -3.34 7.61
N GLU A 76 -5.11 -2.31 7.71
CA GLU A 76 -6.51 -2.36 7.33
C GLU A 76 -6.93 -1.04 6.69
N TYR A 77 -7.92 -1.06 5.82
CA TYR A 77 -8.38 0.15 5.14
C TYR A 77 -9.24 1.02 6.06
N CYS A 78 -9.27 2.32 5.78
CA CYS A 78 -10.15 3.25 6.47
C CYS A 78 -11.59 3.06 5.99
N ASP A 79 -12.51 2.83 6.93
CA ASP A 79 -13.89 2.37 6.67
C ASP A 79 -14.65 3.25 5.66
N GLU A 80 -14.48 4.58 5.72
CA GLU A 80 -15.20 5.53 4.85
C GLU A 80 -14.88 5.37 3.36
N GLN A 81 -13.70 4.84 3.04
CA GLN A 81 -13.17 4.75 1.67
C GLN A 81 -12.71 3.32 1.34
N CYS A 82 -13.13 2.35 2.14
CA CYS A 82 -12.63 0.98 2.09
C CYS A 82 -12.78 0.36 0.69
N ASP A 83 -13.95 0.52 0.07
CA ASP A 83 -14.27 -0.08 -1.24
C ASP A 83 -13.44 0.56 -2.37
N SER A 84 -13.32 1.89 -2.36
CA SER A 84 -12.48 2.62 -3.32
C SER A 84 -11.02 2.20 -3.21
N ILE A 85 -10.48 2.17 -1.98
CA ILE A 85 -9.10 1.72 -1.72
C ILE A 85 -8.92 0.28 -2.17
N ALA A 86 -9.82 -0.63 -1.79
CA ALA A 86 -9.76 -2.04 -2.13
C ALA A 86 -9.76 -2.27 -3.64
N SER A 87 -10.61 -1.56 -4.39
CA SER A 87 -10.66 -1.67 -5.86
C SER A 87 -9.33 -1.28 -6.51
N VAL A 88 -8.71 -0.18 -6.09
CA VAL A 88 -7.41 0.26 -6.62
C VAL A 88 -6.30 -0.69 -6.22
N MET A 89 -6.30 -1.14 -4.96
CA MET A 89 -5.31 -2.10 -4.46
C MET A 89 -5.41 -3.44 -5.22
N ASN A 90 -6.61 -3.91 -5.55
CA ASN A 90 -6.82 -5.08 -6.39
C ASN A 90 -6.23 -4.89 -7.79
N CYS A 91 -6.51 -3.76 -8.46
CA CYS A 91 -5.93 -3.48 -9.77
C CYS A 91 -4.39 -3.37 -9.75
N LEU A 92 -3.80 -2.89 -8.65
CA LEU A 92 -2.34 -2.81 -8.48
C LEU A 92 -1.71 -4.18 -8.20
N GLU A 93 -2.44 -5.06 -7.52
CA GLU A 93 -2.02 -6.44 -7.25
C GLU A 93 -2.05 -7.29 -8.53
N GLU A 94 -3.09 -7.16 -9.36
CA GLU A 94 -3.15 -7.82 -10.68
C GLU A 94 -1.99 -7.39 -11.61
N ILE A 95 -1.46 -6.19 -11.42
CA ILE A 95 -0.28 -5.71 -12.15
C ILE A 95 0.98 -6.47 -11.75
N ASP A 96 1.07 -6.92 -10.51
CA ASP A 96 2.14 -7.79 -10.00
C ASP A 96 1.95 -9.22 -10.50
N GLU A 97 0.76 -9.80 -10.30
CA GLU A 97 0.49 -11.21 -10.63
C GLU A 97 0.50 -11.50 -12.13
N GLU A 98 -0.14 -10.65 -12.93
CA GLU A 98 -0.29 -10.88 -14.38
C GLU A 98 0.79 -10.20 -15.22
N GLY A 99 1.70 -9.44 -14.59
CA GLY A 99 2.73 -8.68 -15.29
C GLY A 99 2.17 -7.56 -16.19
N LYS A 100 0.94 -7.10 -15.94
CA LYS A 100 0.33 -5.97 -16.67
C LYS A 100 1.20 -4.71 -16.54
N GLU A 101 1.11 -3.81 -17.53
CA GLU A 101 1.75 -2.49 -17.40
C GLU A 101 0.95 -1.58 -16.46
N LEU A 102 1.69 -0.89 -15.59
CA LEU A 102 1.22 0.32 -14.91
C LEU A 102 1.70 1.50 -15.75
N ASN A 103 0.76 2.19 -16.40
CA ASN A 103 1.06 3.38 -17.20
C ASN A 103 0.40 4.62 -16.56
N LEU A 104 0.77 5.81 -17.04
CA LEU A 104 0.29 7.07 -16.46
C LEU A 104 -1.24 7.23 -16.60
N GLU A 105 -1.84 6.70 -17.67
CA GLU A 105 -3.30 6.76 -17.87
C GLU A 105 -4.04 5.98 -16.77
N LYS A 106 -3.61 4.75 -16.47
CA LYS A 106 -4.16 3.95 -15.36
C LYS A 106 -3.98 4.65 -14.02
N VAL A 107 -2.80 5.22 -13.79
CA VAL A 107 -2.52 5.97 -12.55
C VAL A 107 -3.49 7.14 -12.38
N GLU A 108 -3.82 7.87 -13.45
CA GLU A 108 -4.80 8.96 -13.39
C GLU A 108 -6.21 8.44 -13.09
N ILE A 109 -6.60 7.29 -13.64
CA ILE A 109 -7.88 6.65 -13.33
C ILE A 109 -7.95 6.31 -11.84
N TYR A 110 -6.92 5.67 -11.30
CA TYR A 110 -6.85 5.29 -9.88
C TYR A 110 -6.86 6.50 -8.95
N LEU A 111 -6.08 7.54 -9.28
CA LEU A 111 -6.07 8.80 -8.54
C LEU A 111 -7.45 9.46 -8.55
N ASN A 112 -8.12 9.47 -9.70
CA ASN A 112 -9.47 10.03 -9.81
C ASN A 112 -10.47 9.25 -8.97
N ALA A 113 -10.40 7.91 -8.98
CA ALA A 113 -11.26 7.05 -8.18
C ALA A 113 -11.09 7.33 -6.68
N LEU A 114 -9.85 7.33 -6.17
CA LEU A 114 -9.54 7.60 -4.76
C LEU A 114 -9.97 9.00 -4.32
N LYS A 115 -9.75 10.03 -5.16
CA LYS A 115 -10.11 11.43 -4.84
C LYS A 115 -11.62 11.66 -4.74
N HIS A 116 -12.42 10.81 -5.40
CA HIS A 116 -13.87 10.93 -5.42
C HIS A 116 -14.59 9.80 -4.67
N ASN A 117 -13.84 8.93 -3.98
CA ASN A 117 -14.35 7.74 -3.31
C ASN A 117 -15.19 6.85 -4.24
N LEU A 118 -14.64 6.54 -5.42
CA LEU A 118 -15.24 5.67 -6.42
C LEU A 118 -14.45 4.36 -6.51
N GLU A 119 -15.14 3.27 -6.82
CA GLU A 119 -14.50 2.01 -7.21
C GLU A 119 -13.98 2.09 -8.66
N VAL A 120 -12.97 1.29 -8.96
CA VAL A 120 -12.44 1.10 -10.32
C VAL A 120 -13.04 -0.18 -10.92
N ASP A 121 -13.65 -0.05 -12.10
CA ASP A 121 -14.20 -1.15 -12.90
C ASP A 121 -13.17 -1.76 -13.89
#